data_AF-A0A653L2C8-F1
#
_entry.id   AF-A0A653L2C8-F1
#
_cell.length_a   1.000
_cell.length_b   1.000
_cell.length_c   1.000
_cell.angle_alpha   90.00
_cell.angle_beta   90.00
_cell.angle_gamma   90.00
#
_symmetry.space_group_name_H-M   'P 1'
#
loop_
_entity.id
_entity.type
_entity.pdbx_description
1 polymer ?
#
loop_
_entity_poly.entity_id
_entity_poly.type
_entity_poly.pdbx_seq_one_letter_code
_entity_poly.pdbx_strand_id
1 'polypeptide(L)'
;MTHHLQQELTSQMYRWQETYREDAARLRLYQRELAHARRLPARPHVSIKLLLRQCAAARRMKTHAKQRISGCLFRIKTLSA
;
A
#
# COMPACT_ATOMS: atom_id res chain seq x y z
N MET A 1 7.25 19.34 -24.74
CA MET A 1 6.61 18.03 -24.51
C MET A 1 7.03 17.37 -23.20
N THR A 2 8.31 17.47 -22.80
CA THR A 2 8.86 16.92 -21.53
C THR A 2 8.20 17.46 -20.26
N HIS A 3 7.86 18.75 -20.20
CA HIS A 3 7.22 19.35 -19.02
C HIS A 3 5.81 18.79 -18.71
N HIS A 4 5.00 18.57 -19.75
CA HIS A 4 3.67 17.95 -19.58
C HIS A 4 3.78 16.53 -19.01
N LEU A 5 4.73 15.75 -19.55
CA LEU A 5 4.95 14.38 -19.12
C LEU A 5 5.52 14.30 -17.69
N GLN A 6 6.37 15.25 -17.29
CA GLN A 6 6.83 15.40 -15.91
C GLN A 6 5.68 15.74 -14.96
N GLN A 7 4.77 16.62 -15.35
CA GLN A 7 3.58 16.95 -14.56
C GLN A 7 2.66 15.74 -14.41
N GLU A 8 2.38 14.99 -15.48
CA GLU A 8 1.59 13.77 -15.43
C GLU A 8 2.20 12.71 -14.50
N LEU A 9 3.51 12.46 -14.60
CA LEU A 9 4.21 11.52 -13.72
C LEU A 9 4.17 11.97 -12.26
N THR A 10 4.25 13.28 -12.01
CA THR A 10 4.15 13.86 -10.67
C THR A 10 2.75 13.66 -10.10
N SER A 11 1.70 13.95 -10.86
CA SER A 11 0.30 13.69 -10.46
C SER A 11 0.05 12.20 -10.23
N GLN A 12 0.59 11.33 -11.09
CA GLN A 12 0.48 9.88 -10.93
C GLN A 12 1.20 9.41 -9.66
N MET A 13 2.37 9.97 -9.36
CA MET A 13 3.12 9.68 -8.13
C MET A 13 2.30 10.06 -6.90
N TYR A 14 1.69 11.23 -6.87
CA TYR A 14 0.84 11.66 -5.75
C TYR A 14 -0.34 10.72 -5.53
N ARG A 15 -1.00 10.25 -6.59
CA ARG A 15 -2.07 9.25 -6.49
C ARG A 15 -1.56 7.95 -5.87
N TRP A 16 -0.40 7.45 -6.30
CA TRP A 16 0.19 6.24 -5.71
C TRP A 16 0.64 6.43 -4.27
N GLN A 17 1.09 7.62 -3.87
CA GLN A 17 1.40 7.94 -2.49
C GLN A 17 0.15 7.87 -1.61
N GLU A 18 -0.99 8.36 -2.10
CA GLU A 18 -2.25 8.26 -1.37
C GLU A 18 -2.71 6.81 -1.23
N THR A 19 -2.70 6.03 -2.33
CA THR A 19 -2.98 4.59 -2.28
C THR A 19 -2.05 3.85 -1.30
N TYR A 20 -0.76 4.20 -1.27
CA TYR A 20 0.19 3.63 -0.31
C TYR A 20 -0.21 3.94 1.15
N ARG A 21 -0.65 5.17 1.44
CA ARG A 21 -1.09 5.58 2.78
C ARG A 21 -2.35 4.82 3.20
N GLU A 22 -3.32 4.71 2.30
CA GLU A 22 -4.55 3.95 2.52
C GLU A 22 -4.26 2.47 2.79
N ASP A 23 -3.42 1.83 1.97
CA ASP A 23 -3.04 0.43 2.15
C ASP A 23 -2.26 0.20 3.44
N ALA A 24 -1.40 1.15 3.81
CA ALA A 24 -0.71 1.12 5.10
C ALA A 24 -1.69 1.25 6.27
N ALA A 25 -2.73 2.08 6.14
CA ALA A 25 -3.78 2.21 7.15
C ALA A 25 -4.62 0.93 7.27
N ARG A 26 -5.05 0.35 6.14
CA ARG A 26 -5.73 -0.96 6.08
C ARG A 26 -4.91 -2.06 6.75
N LEU A 27 -3.62 -2.13 6.45
CA LEU A 27 -2.73 -3.11 7.05
C LEU A 27 -2.67 -2.97 8.58
N ARG A 28 -2.54 -1.73 9.10
CA ARG A 28 -2.54 -1.48 10.55
C ARG A 28 -3.86 -1.90 11.20
N LEU A 29 -4.98 -1.62 10.55
CA LEU A 29 -6.31 -2.03 11.03
C LEU A 29 -6.41 -3.55 11.15
N TYR A 30 -6.10 -4.29 10.08
CA TYR A 30 -6.16 -5.76 10.09
C TYR A 30 -5.19 -6.37 11.11
N GLN A 31 -4.02 -5.77 11.31
CA GLN A 31 -3.07 -6.22 12.33
C GLN A 31 -3.62 -6.02 13.75
N ARG A 32 -4.29 -4.89 14.01
CA ARG A 32 -4.96 -4.63 15.29
C ARG A 32 -6.07 -5.63 15.55
N GLU A 33 -6.93 -5.87 14.56
CA GLU A 33 -8.01 -6.86 14.65
C GLU A 33 -7.47 -8.28 14.86
N LEU A 34 -6.39 -8.65 14.17
CA LEU A 34 -5.73 -9.94 14.35
C LEU A 34 -5.15 -10.10 15.75
N ALA A 35 -4.55 -9.05 16.30
CA ALA A 35 -4.04 -9.05 17.68
C ALA A 35 -5.20 -9.21 18.68
N HIS A 36 -6.32 -8.52 18.46
CA HIS A 36 -7.52 -8.65 19.28
C HIS A 36 -8.11 -10.07 19.22
N ALA A 37 -8.32 -10.62 18.02
CA ALA A 37 -8.88 -11.96 17.83
C ALA A 37 -8.02 -13.06 18.49
N ARG A 38 -6.70 -12.88 18.55
CA ARG A 38 -5.77 -13.83 19.20
C ARG A 38 -5.81 -13.79 20.73
N ARG A 39 -6.26 -12.68 21.31
CA ARG A 39 -6.40 -12.49 22.77
C ARG A 39 -7.71 -13.04 23.33
N LEU A 40 -8.68 -13.35 22.47
CA LEU A 40 -9.94 -13.94 22.90
C LEU A 40 -9.69 -15.34 23.49
N PRO A 41 -10.39 -15.70 24.59
CA PRO A 41 -10.23 -17.00 25.25
C PRO A 41 -10.63 -18.16 24.33
N ALA A 42 -11.70 -18.00 23.55
CA ALA A 42 -12.04 -18.87 22.43
C ALA A 42 -11.57 -18.23 21.13
N ARG A 43 -10.49 -18.75 20.53
CA ARG A 43 -9.92 -18.18 19.31
C ARG A 43 -10.81 -18.45 18.09
N PRO A 44 -11.31 -17.41 17.39
CA PRO A 44 -12.09 -17.61 16.18
C PRO A 44 -11.16 -17.93 15.00
N HIS A 45 -10.84 -19.22 14.81
CA HIS A 45 -9.88 -19.69 13.80
C HIS A 45 -10.19 -19.22 12.38
N VAL A 46 -11.47 -19.23 11.98
CA VAL A 46 -11.91 -18.76 10.66
C VAL A 46 -11.63 -17.27 10.47
N SER A 47 -11.98 -16.43 11.46
CA SER A 47 -11.74 -14.99 11.43
C SER A 47 -10.24 -14.67 11.42
N ILE A 48 -9.43 -15.40 12.22
CA ILE A 48 -7.97 -15.24 12.22
C ILE A 48 -7.39 -15.59 10.84
N LYS A 49 -7.84 -16.67 10.20
CA LYS A 49 -7.38 -17.07 8.86
C LYS A 49 -7.74 -16.01 7.81
N LEU A 50 -8.94 -15.44 7.89
CA LEU A 50 -9.37 -14.34 7.02
C LEU A 50 -8.50 -13.09 7.23
N LEU A 51 -8.30 -12.67 8.48
CA LEU A 51 -7.46 -11.52 8.84
C LEU A 51 -6.01 -11.67 8.36
N LEU A 52 -5.45 -12.88 8.45
CA LEU A 52 -4.12 -13.16 7.92
C LEU A 52 -4.04 -12.99 6.40
N ARG A 53 -5.07 -13.43 5.66
CA ARG A 53 -5.19 -13.23 4.20
C ARG A 53 -5.33 -11.75 3.85
N GLN A 54 -6.16 -11.01 4.59
CA GLN A 54 -6.34 -9.57 4.41
C GLN A 54 -5.03 -8.80 4.68
N CYS A 55 -4.30 -9.15 5.75
CA CYS A 55 -2.98 -8.61 6.01
C CYS A 55 -2.00 -8.89 4.85
N ALA A 56 -2.02 -10.11 4.31
CA ALA A 56 -1.15 -10.46 3.18
C ALA A 56 -1.52 -9.68 1.91
N ALA A 57 -2.81 -9.53 1.61
CA ALA A 57 -3.28 -8.72 0.49
C ALA A 57 -2.90 -7.25 0.64
N ALA A 58 -3.15 -6.64 1.81
CA ALA A 58 -2.78 -5.25 2.08
C ALA A 58 -1.27 -5.02 1.99
N ARG A 59 -0.44 -5.98 2.44
CA ARG A 59 1.02 -5.92 2.25
C ARG A 59 1.41 -5.92 0.77
N ARG A 60 0.79 -6.76 -0.06
CA ARG A 60 1.04 -6.80 -1.51
C ARG A 60 0.65 -5.48 -2.18
N MET A 61 -0.53 -4.96 -1.87
CA MET A 61 -0.99 -3.68 -2.42
C MET A 61 -0.09 -2.51 -2.03
N LYS A 62 0.27 -2.42 -0.74
CA LYS A 62 1.24 -1.42 -0.23
C LYS A 62 2.59 -1.51 -0.95
N THR A 63 3.09 -2.73 -1.17
CA THR A 63 4.38 -2.95 -1.85
C THR A 63 4.29 -2.54 -3.32
N HIS A 64 3.19 -2.89 -3.99
CA HIS A 64 2.93 -2.50 -5.36
C HIS A 64 2.87 -0.96 -5.51
N ALA A 65 2.11 -0.27 -4.64
CA ALA A 65 2.06 1.19 -4.64
C ALA A 65 3.46 1.81 -4.45
N LYS A 66 4.27 1.27 -3.53
CA LYS A 66 5.67 1.68 -3.34
C LYS A 66 6.51 1.52 -4.60
N GLN A 67 6.39 0.38 -5.29
CA GLN A 67 7.11 0.14 -6.56
C GLN A 67 6.69 1.15 -7.64
N ARG A 68 5.39 1.47 -7.74
CA ARG A 68 4.89 2.47 -8.69
C ARG A 68 5.42 3.87 -8.38
N ILE A 69 5.50 4.27 -7.11
CA ILE A 69 6.12 5.54 -6.69
C ILE A 69 7.58 5.59 -7.11
N SER A 70 8.36 4.53 -6.81
CA SER A 70 9.77 4.45 -7.21
C SER A 70 9.95 4.52 -8.73
N GLY A 71 9.07 3.86 -9.49
CA GLY A 71 9.08 3.94 -10.96
C GLY A 71 8.79 5.35 -11.49
N CYS A 72 7.86 6.09 -10.86
CA CYS A 72 7.59 7.49 -11.22
C CYS A 72 8.80 8.37 -10.92
N LEU A 73 9.41 8.24 -9.73
CA LEU A 73 10.60 8.99 -9.34
C LEU A 73 11.78 8.75 -10.28
N PHE A 74 12.00 7.49 -10.67
CA PHE A 74 13.05 7.13 -11.63
C PHE A 74 12.83 7.83 -12.97
N ARG A 75 11.62 7.74 -13.54
CA ARG A 75 11.29 8.37 -14.83
C ARG A 75 11.39 9.88 -14.78
N ILE A 76 10.95 10.53 -13.69
CA ILE A 76 11.09 11.97 -13.51
C ILE A 76 12.57 12.35 -13.52
N LYS A 77 13.42 11.66 -12.76
CA LYS A 77 14.87 11.91 -12.74
C LYS A 77 15.50 11.77 -14.13
N THR A 78 15.12 10.74 -14.89
CA THR A 78 15.62 10.55 -16.26
C THR A 78 15.20 11.65 -17.22
N LEU A 79 14.02 12.25 -17.03
CA LEU A 79 13.51 13.34 -17.87
C LEU A 79 14.02 14.72 -17.46
N SER A 80 14.61 14.83 -16.27
CA SER A 80 15.19 16.06 -15.73
C SER A 80 16.72 16.15 -15.91
N ALA A 81 17.35 15.07 -16.38
CA ALA A 81 18.76 15.02 -16.76
C ALA A 81 18.93 15.41 -18.24
#